data_AF-A0A6A8MNB5-F1
#
_entry.id   AF-A0A6A8MNB5-F1
#
_cell.length_a   1.000
_cell.length_b   1.000
_cell.length_c   1.000
_cell.angle_alpha   90.00
_cell.angle_beta   90.00
_cell.angle_gamma   90.00
#
_symmetry.space_group_name_H-M   'P 1'
#
loop_
_entity.id
_entity.type
_entity.pdbx_description
1 polymer ?
#
loop_
_entity_poly.entity_id
_entity_poly.type
_entity_poly.pdbx_seq_one_letter_code
_entity_poly.pdbx_strand_id
1 'polypeptide(L)'
;MGSRKLFVTLLSLVLLFSTSIPASADKPPRRILSGWLPDYSLSRNLPTVEGNLDLIRDVSPFWYGLTGENSIKDKYALGRYTASKESVIARLKSNNILLLPTITDDNGKLVLANMLARESARNNIVQSLKSLVLKHNYDGIDLDFETFYTKDGRSSWPALKPNWILFIKQLSTELRAQGKLLSVTTPPDFAKETKRAGNSVYSWAEIGPYIDRLRIMAYDFSTSNPGPIGPIAWTEDAVKYAVTQMPASKVFLGIPGYGRDWVTKVEGVCPTAFASSVVVGAKAAVVMREALNLARNNNAVPIYNDKHAESTFTYRKTYMDPTNSSIFCTASRTVWFPDEKSYAVRTNLVGKYRLGGIAVWTFGMENVAAMSAVREIAKSIAPDQVVATISTDLEQIPYGSIVNLNASFKLPDKTPVSALNVRFEIKNSNDTNWRSISVGTTDAAGLISLPIVIGEKSSIRLVSEGSWERDEGKTAEKTISVVPKIVLPLPTSVKVGATYPITGQLFPRVAGVKLSVVQDGKPATSVTTDNNGSFTFNIAPATTGVHTYQLLMNAGPKNPAASSEIFTILVR
;
A
#
# COMPACT_ATOMS: atom_id res chain seq x y z
N MET A 1 -76.27 -0.88 -50.72
CA MET A 1 -75.49 0.38 -50.84
C MET A 1 -75.02 0.79 -49.45
N GLY A 2 -73.71 0.91 -49.24
CA GLY A 2 -73.16 1.28 -47.92
C GLY A 2 -71.67 1.01 -47.81
N SER A 3 -70.88 1.89 -48.43
CA SER A 3 -69.41 1.95 -48.34
C SER A 3 -68.97 2.18 -46.89
N ARG A 4 -68.18 1.26 -46.31
CA ARG A 4 -67.44 1.47 -45.06
C ARG A 4 -66.03 1.96 -45.40
N LYS A 5 -65.76 3.23 -45.11
CA LYS A 5 -64.42 3.84 -45.13
C LYS A 5 -63.63 3.38 -43.89
N LEU A 6 -62.44 2.86 -44.12
CA LEU A 6 -61.46 2.46 -43.11
C LEU A 6 -60.68 3.71 -42.66
N PHE A 7 -60.76 4.09 -41.39
CA PHE A 7 -59.90 5.11 -40.79
C PHE A 7 -58.60 4.43 -40.34
N VAL A 8 -57.47 4.85 -40.90
CA VAL A 8 -56.13 4.45 -40.47
C VAL A 8 -55.61 5.53 -39.50
N THR A 9 -55.53 5.18 -38.23
CA THR A 9 -54.95 6.05 -37.20
C THR A 9 -53.44 5.82 -37.17
N LEU A 10 -52.66 6.85 -37.52
CA LEU A 10 -51.20 6.84 -37.51
C LEU A 10 -50.71 6.96 -36.04
N LEU A 11 -50.09 5.91 -35.50
CA LEU A 11 -49.53 5.90 -34.15
C LEU A 11 -48.06 6.35 -34.21
N SER A 12 -47.78 7.56 -33.74
CA SER A 12 -46.44 8.15 -33.67
C SER A 12 -45.60 7.45 -32.60
N LEU A 13 -44.60 6.67 -33.02
CA LEU A 13 -43.65 5.99 -32.13
C LEU A 13 -42.59 6.99 -31.65
N VAL A 14 -42.71 7.48 -30.41
CA VAL A 14 -41.67 8.28 -29.75
C VAL A 14 -40.60 7.33 -29.22
N LEU A 15 -39.45 7.27 -29.92
CA LEU A 15 -38.23 6.61 -29.44
C LEU A 15 -37.62 7.45 -28.31
N LEU A 16 -37.95 7.10 -27.07
CA LEU A 16 -37.20 7.53 -25.89
C LEU A 16 -35.83 6.83 -25.93
N PHE A 17 -34.78 7.58 -26.28
CA PHE A 17 -33.40 7.16 -26.05
C PHE A 17 -33.16 7.13 -24.54
N SER A 18 -33.36 5.97 -23.92
CA SER A 18 -32.83 5.68 -22.60
C SER A 18 -31.30 5.69 -22.70
N THR A 19 -30.66 6.73 -22.17
CA THR A 19 -29.23 6.69 -21.87
C THR A 19 -29.03 5.67 -20.77
N SER A 20 -28.88 4.39 -21.14
CA SER A 20 -28.33 3.39 -20.24
C SER A 20 -26.94 3.87 -19.86
N ILE A 21 -26.81 4.42 -18.65
CA ILE A 21 -25.54 4.53 -17.95
C ILE A 21 -24.91 3.14 -18.09
N PRO A 22 -23.71 2.99 -18.69
CA PRO A 22 -23.07 1.69 -18.73
C PRO A 22 -23.00 1.20 -17.29
N ALA A 23 -23.61 0.04 -17.02
CA ALA A 23 -23.48 -0.63 -15.74
C ALA A 23 -22.00 -0.61 -15.39
N SER A 24 -21.63 0.06 -14.30
CA SER A 24 -20.27 0.02 -13.79
C SER A 24 -19.91 -1.46 -13.72
N ALA A 25 -18.95 -1.93 -14.53
CA ALA A 25 -18.40 -3.25 -14.32
C ALA A 25 -18.01 -3.32 -12.85
N ASP A 26 -18.63 -4.21 -12.09
CA ASP A 26 -18.45 -4.29 -10.64
C ASP A 26 -16.94 -4.38 -10.38
N LYS A 27 -16.37 -3.33 -9.77
CA LYS A 27 -14.94 -3.30 -9.49
C LYS A 27 -14.65 -4.44 -8.49
N PRO A 28 -13.67 -5.31 -8.76
CA PRO A 28 -13.34 -6.38 -7.81
C PRO A 28 -12.92 -5.77 -6.46
N PRO A 29 -13.21 -6.45 -5.34
CA PRO A 29 -12.81 -5.97 -4.02
C PRO A 29 -11.28 -5.82 -3.92
N ARG A 30 -10.81 -4.86 -3.13
CA ARG A 30 -9.39 -4.82 -2.77
C ARG A 30 -9.02 -6.04 -1.95
N ARG A 31 -7.87 -6.64 -2.26
CA ARG A 31 -7.30 -7.73 -1.45
C ARG A 31 -6.77 -7.19 -0.13
N ILE A 32 -7.60 -7.21 0.91
CA ILE A 32 -7.27 -6.69 2.25
C ILE A 32 -7.25 -7.77 3.32
N LEU A 33 -7.50 -9.03 2.96
CA LEU A 33 -7.61 -10.13 3.90
C LEU A 33 -6.31 -10.94 3.93
N SER A 34 -5.64 -10.93 5.07
CA SER A 34 -4.55 -11.83 5.41
C SER A 34 -4.96 -12.71 6.59
N GLY A 35 -4.13 -13.67 6.97
CA GLY A 35 -4.40 -14.46 8.17
C GLY A 35 -3.56 -15.72 8.27
N TRP A 36 -3.74 -16.43 9.37
CA TRP A 36 -2.95 -17.60 9.70
C TRP A 36 -3.65 -18.90 9.33
N LEU A 37 -2.84 -19.84 8.88
CA LEU A 37 -3.23 -21.17 8.44
C LEU A 37 -2.51 -22.24 9.29
N PRO A 38 -2.98 -22.52 10.53
CA PRO A 38 -2.38 -23.52 11.41
C PRO A 38 -2.46 -24.94 10.85
N ASP A 39 -1.42 -25.72 11.16
CA ASP A 39 -1.26 -27.13 10.78
C ASP A 39 -2.43 -27.98 11.32
N TYR A 40 -2.84 -27.75 12.56
CA TYR A 40 -3.88 -28.51 13.27
C TYR A 40 -5.32 -28.25 12.81
N SER A 41 -5.55 -27.47 11.75
CA SER A 41 -6.91 -27.14 11.29
C SER A 41 -7.03 -26.94 9.77
N LEU A 42 -6.09 -27.44 8.99
CA LEU A 42 -6.07 -27.26 7.53
C LEU A 42 -7.35 -27.70 6.81
N SER A 43 -7.97 -28.81 7.25
CA SER A 43 -9.23 -29.29 6.67
C SER A 43 -10.39 -28.30 6.80
N ARG A 44 -10.40 -27.49 7.86
CA ARG A 44 -11.38 -26.43 8.08
C ARG A 44 -10.97 -25.13 7.40
N ASN A 45 -9.69 -24.80 7.42
CA ASN A 45 -9.21 -23.47 7.09
C ASN A 45 -8.98 -23.26 5.58
N LEU A 46 -8.52 -24.29 4.85
CA LEU A 46 -8.27 -24.20 3.41
C LEU A 46 -9.53 -23.85 2.60
N PRO A 47 -10.71 -24.48 2.84
CA PRO A 47 -11.94 -24.10 2.14
C PRO A 47 -12.34 -22.63 2.34
N THR A 48 -12.11 -22.05 3.53
CA THR A 48 -12.34 -20.61 3.74
C THR A 48 -11.46 -19.78 2.83
N VAL A 49 -10.15 -20.06 2.81
CA VAL A 49 -9.18 -19.29 2.01
C VAL A 49 -9.58 -19.35 0.53
N GLU A 50 -9.91 -20.52 0.03
CA GLU A 50 -10.28 -20.75 -1.36
C GLU A 50 -11.67 -20.18 -1.72
N GLY A 51 -12.59 -20.14 -0.77
CA GLY A 51 -13.89 -19.49 -0.94
C GLY A 51 -13.81 -17.96 -0.99
N ASN A 52 -12.65 -17.36 -0.66
CA ASN A 52 -12.49 -15.91 -0.53
C ASN A 52 -11.26 -15.36 -1.28
N LEU A 53 -10.77 -16.04 -2.32
CA LEU A 53 -9.54 -15.68 -3.05
C LEU A 53 -9.48 -14.23 -3.54
N ASP A 54 -10.61 -13.63 -3.87
CA ASP A 54 -10.72 -12.25 -4.31
C ASP A 54 -10.45 -11.23 -3.18
N LEU A 55 -10.50 -11.63 -1.91
CA LEU A 55 -10.08 -10.83 -0.76
C LEU A 55 -8.66 -11.12 -0.29
N ILE A 56 -8.14 -12.32 -0.56
CA ILE A 56 -6.89 -12.80 0.01
C ILE A 56 -5.71 -11.99 -0.55
N ARG A 57 -5.05 -11.23 0.33
CA ARG A 57 -3.78 -10.58 0.07
C ARG A 57 -2.62 -11.57 0.17
N ASP A 58 -2.61 -12.34 1.25
CA ASP A 58 -1.57 -13.30 1.58
C ASP A 58 -2.03 -14.23 2.70
N VAL A 59 -1.37 -15.38 2.80
CA VAL A 59 -1.64 -16.37 3.86
C VAL A 59 -0.34 -16.68 4.58
N SER A 60 -0.46 -16.87 5.90
CA SER A 60 0.65 -17.28 6.75
C SER A 60 0.46 -18.70 7.28
N PRO A 61 1.05 -19.70 6.61
CA PRO A 61 1.21 -21.04 7.15
C PRO A 61 1.84 -21.02 8.55
N PHE A 62 1.13 -21.45 9.58
CA PHE A 62 1.64 -21.47 10.96
C PHE A 62 2.25 -22.85 11.26
N TRP A 63 3.33 -23.18 10.56
CA TRP A 63 3.88 -24.54 10.48
C TRP A 63 5.33 -24.66 10.98
N TYR A 64 5.94 -23.58 11.44
CA TYR A 64 7.36 -23.56 11.77
C TYR A 64 7.63 -22.93 13.13
N GLY A 65 8.69 -23.38 13.80
CA GLY A 65 9.17 -22.78 15.04
C GLY A 65 10.69 -22.78 15.10
N LEU A 66 11.29 -21.64 15.39
CA LEU A 66 12.73 -21.52 15.61
C LEU A 66 13.09 -22.15 16.96
N THR A 67 13.92 -23.19 16.94
CA THR A 67 14.35 -23.93 18.15
C THR A 67 15.84 -23.75 18.46
N GLY A 68 16.59 -23.10 17.57
CA GLY A 68 17.99 -22.77 17.76
C GLY A 68 18.57 -22.04 16.54
N GLU A 69 19.83 -21.62 16.62
CA GLU A 69 20.46 -20.76 15.59
C GLU A 69 20.46 -21.37 14.19
N ASN A 70 20.58 -22.70 14.11
CA ASN A 70 20.64 -23.49 12.88
C ASN A 70 19.48 -24.49 12.78
N SER A 71 18.41 -24.31 13.57
CA SER A 71 17.36 -25.31 13.72
C SER A 71 15.97 -24.69 13.72
N ILE A 72 15.18 -25.06 12.72
CA ILE A 72 13.76 -24.71 12.59
C ILE A 72 12.95 -26.00 12.61
N LYS A 73 12.09 -26.13 13.61
CA LYS A 73 11.14 -27.23 13.72
C LYS A 73 10.03 -27.06 12.70
N ASP A 74 9.80 -28.11 11.91
CA ASP A 74 8.61 -28.26 11.07
C ASP A 74 7.49 -28.92 11.88
N LYS A 75 6.35 -28.24 11.97
CA LYS A 75 5.17 -28.65 12.73
C LYS A 75 4.10 -29.25 11.83
N TYR A 76 4.22 -29.19 10.50
CA TYR A 76 3.14 -29.56 9.58
C TYR A 76 2.56 -30.95 9.85
N ALA A 77 3.43 -31.94 10.11
CA ALA A 77 3.03 -33.31 10.39
C ALA A 77 2.25 -33.47 11.71
N LEU A 78 2.41 -32.55 12.68
CA LEU A 78 1.67 -32.57 13.94
C LEU A 78 0.18 -32.31 13.73
N GLY A 79 -0.17 -31.55 12.69
CA GLY A 79 -1.54 -31.27 12.29
C GLY A 79 -2.29 -32.45 11.67
N ARG A 80 -1.59 -33.54 11.31
CA ARG A 80 -2.16 -34.79 10.75
C ARG A 80 -3.08 -34.56 9.54
N TYR A 81 -2.81 -33.53 8.75
CA TYR A 81 -3.51 -33.33 7.49
C TYR A 81 -3.04 -34.37 6.45
N THR A 82 -3.97 -34.85 5.62
CA THR A 82 -3.72 -36.00 4.72
C THR A 82 -2.84 -35.67 3.53
N ALA A 83 -2.89 -34.43 3.04
CA ALA A 83 -2.02 -33.99 1.94
C ALA A 83 -0.62 -33.67 2.45
N SER A 84 0.39 -33.83 1.59
CA SER A 84 1.74 -33.37 1.91
C SER A 84 1.81 -31.84 1.96
N LYS A 85 2.78 -31.32 2.73
CA LYS A 85 3.05 -29.89 2.82
C LYS A 85 3.32 -29.28 1.44
N GLU A 86 4.12 -29.95 0.63
CA GLU A 86 4.47 -29.53 -0.73
C GLU A 86 3.23 -29.43 -1.63
N SER A 87 2.28 -30.37 -1.50
CA SER A 87 1.01 -30.33 -2.22
C SER A 87 0.14 -29.13 -1.80
N VAL A 88 0.06 -28.84 -0.50
CA VAL A 88 -0.69 -27.68 0.00
C VAL A 88 -0.04 -26.36 -0.43
N ILE A 89 1.30 -26.27 -0.41
CA ILE A 89 2.04 -25.11 -0.92
C ILE A 89 1.74 -24.90 -2.42
N ALA A 90 1.84 -25.97 -3.22
CA ALA A 90 1.57 -25.90 -4.65
C ALA A 90 0.14 -25.44 -4.95
N ARG A 91 -0.84 -25.98 -4.20
CA ARG A 91 -2.26 -25.62 -4.31
C ARG A 91 -2.54 -24.15 -3.98
N LEU A 92 -1.92 -23.61 -2.93
CA LEU A 92 -2.10 -22.19 -2.59
C LEU A 92 -1.44 -21.29 -3.62
N LYS A 93 -0.24 -21.66 -4.11
CA LYS A 93 0.46 -20.89 -5.15
C LYS A 93 -0.26 -20.91 -6.49
N SER A 94 -0.90 -22.01 -6.89
CA SER A 94 -1.70 -22.05 -8.12
C SER A 94 -2.90 -21.10 -8.08
N ASN A 95 -3.34 -20.72 -6.88
CA ASN A 95 -4.36 -19.68 -6.67
C ASN A 95 -3.78 -18.26 -6.57
N ASN A 96 -2.50 -18.05 -6.92
CA ASN A 96 -1.78 -16.77 -6.83
C ASN A 96 -1.79 -16.14 -5.42
N ILE A 97 -1.77 -16.98 -4.38
CA ILE A 97 -1.68 -16.53 -2.99
C ILE A 97 -0.22 -16.38 -2.60
N LEU A 98 0.13 -15.19 -2.06
CA LEU A 98 1.43 -14.98 -1.44
C LEU A 98 1.52 -15.76 -0.13
N LEU A 99 2.60 -16.52 0.04
CA LEU A 99 2.85 -17.36 1.21
C LEU A 99 3.98 -16.79 2.06
N LEU A 100 3.62 -16.32 3.26
CA LEU A 100 4.55 -15.83 4.27
C LEU A 100 4.43 -16.75 5.51
N PRO A 101 5.02 -17.96 5.51
CA PRO A 101 4.96 -18.84 6.66
C PRO A 101 5.41 -18.15 7.93
N THR A 102 4.65 -18.37 8.99
CA THR A 102 4.95 -17.85 10.31
C THR A 102 6.02 -18.69 10.97
N ILE A 103 7.01 -18.01 11.54
CA ILE A 103 8.07 -18.59 12.34
C ILE A 103 7.88 -18.13 13.78
N THR A 104 7.47 -19.06 14.65
CA THR A 104 7.35 -18.79 16.09
C THR A 104 8.68 -18.95 16.80
N ASP A 105 8.82 -18.38 18.00
CA ASP A 105 9.96 -18.66 18.87
C ASP A 105 9.69 -19.83 19.83
N ASP A 106 9.93 -21.05 19.36
CA ASP A 106 9.77 -22.29 20.12
C ASP A 106 10.91 -22.54 21.13
N ASN A 107 11.42 -21.46 21.73
CA ASN A 107 12.54 -21.49 22.65
C ASN A 107 12.08 -21.34 24.10
N GLY A 108 12.96 -21.75 25.03
CA GLY A 108 12.80 -21.45 26.45
C GLY A 108 13.01 -19.97 26.77
N LYS A 109 12.65 -19.60 28.01
CA LYS A 109 12.89 -18.25 28.56
C LYS A 109 14.34 -17.81 28.33
N LEU A 110 14.54 -16.61 27.81
CA LEU A 110 15.80 -15.91 27.48
C LEU A 110 16.69 -16.59 26.42
N VAL A 111 16.33 -17.76 25.89
CA VAL A 111 17.16 -18.48 24.93
C VAL A 111 17.30 -17.70 23.63
N LEU A 112 16.18 -17.23 23.06
CA LEU A 112 16.21 -16.40 21.85
C LEU A 112 16.90 -15.05 22.12
N ALA A 113 16.65 -14.41 23.26
CA ALA A 113 17.32 -13.16 23.61
C ALA A 113 18.85 -13.31 23.64
N ASN A 114 19.35 -14.40 24.22
CA ASN A 114 20.79 -14.72 24.28
C ASN A 114 21.38 -15.09 22.91
N MET A 115 20.58 -15.68 22.00
CA MET A 115 20.98 -15.88 20.61
C MET A 115 21.10 -14.53 19.90
N LEU A 116 20.07 -13.67 19.99
CA LEU A 116 20.10 -12.37 19.30
C LEU A 116 21.22 -11.44 19.81
N ALA A 117 21.69 -11.61 21.04
CA ALA A 117 22.83 -10.86 21.58
C ALA A 117 24.16 -11.12 20.86
N ARG A 118 24.32 -12.27 20.17
CA ARG A 118 25.55 -12.64 19.48
C ARG A 118 25.41 -12.47 17.98
N GLU A 119 26.37 -11.79 17.36
CA GLU A 119 26.36 -11.54 15.91
C GLU A 119 26.38 -12.82 15.08
N SER A 120 27.22 -13.79 15.44
CA SER A 120 27.30 -15.08 14.77
C SER A 120 25.96 -15.83 14.80
N ALA A 121 25.26 -15.80 15.93
CA ALA A 121 23.94 -16.41 16.09
C ALA A 121 22.86 -15.72 15.27
N ARG A 122 22.83 -14.38 15.24
CA ARG A 122 21.92 -13.65 14.35
C ARG A 122 22.15 -14.04 12.90
N ASN A 123 23.41 -14.09 12.46
CA ASN A 123 23.76 -14.48 11.10
C ASN A 123 23.29 -15.91 10.78
N ASN A 124 23.52 -16.86 11.68
CA ASN A 124 23.07 -18.26 11.55
C ASN A 124 21.53 -18.36 11.42
N ILE A 125 20.80 -17.64 12.28
CA ILE A 125 19.32 -17.61 12.22
C ILE A 125 18.87 -17.04 10.87
N VAL A 126 19.46 -15.91 10.44
CA VAL A 126 19.12 -15.28 9.15
C VAL A 126 19.35 -16.23 7.99
N GLN A 127 20.47 -16.96 7.95
CA GLN A 127 20.76 -17.92 6.89
C GLN A 127 19.80 -19.13 6.93
N SER A 128 19.42 -19.60 8.12
CA SER A 128 18.43 -20.68 8.28
C SER A 128 17.06 -20.27 7.76
N LEU A 129 16.60 -19.07 8.10
CA LEU A 129 15.32 -18.51 7.63
C LEU A 129 15.34 -18.28 6.11
N LYS A 130 16.40 -17.69 5.57
CA LYS A 130 16.57 -17.52 4.12
C LYS A 130 16.52 -18.87 3.40
N SER A 131 17.25 -19.86 3.90
CA SER A 131 17.29 -21.20 3.31
C SER A 131 15.90 -21.85 3.28
N LEU A 132 15.12 -21.71 4.35
CA LEU A 132 13.73 -22.18 4.39
C LEU A 132 12.86 -21.49 3.32
N VAL A 133 12.96 -20.16 3.20
CA VAL A 133 12.23 -19.38 2.20
C VAL A 133 12.56 -19.85 0.79
N LEU A 134 13.85 -20.02 0.47
CA LEU A 134 14.29 -20.43 -0.85
C LEU A 134 13.92 -21.89 -1.16
N LYS A 135 14.07 -22.80 -0.19
CA LYS A 135 13.76 -24.24 -0.35
C LYS A 135 12.34 -24.49 -0.84
N HIS A 136 11.37 -23.76 -0.30
CA HIS A 136 9.95 -23.89 -0.66
C HIS A 136 9.47 -22.76 -1.59
N ASN A 137 10.38 -21.89 -2.04
CA ASN A 137 10.10 -20.69 -2.81
C ASN A 137 8.96 -19.83 -2.22
N TYR A 138 8.96 -19.65 -0.90
CA TYR A 138 7.98 -18.78 -0.24
C TYR A 138 8.17 -17.32 -0.69
N ASP A 139 7.12 -16.50 -0.59
CA ASP A 139 7.16 -15.09 -0.96
C ASP A 139 7.79 -14.23 0.13
N GLY A 140 7.94 -14.79 1.34
CA GLY A 140 8.55 -14.14 2.49
C GLY A 140 8.40 -14.98 3.74
N ILE A 141 8.50 -14.35 4.91
CA ILE A 141 8.17 -14.94 6.20
C ILE A 141 7.42 -13.94 7.08
N ASP A 142 6.72 -14.47 8.08
CA ASP A 142 6.12 -13.73 9.17
C ASP A 142 6.81 -14.12 10.48
N LEU A 143 7.46 -13.19 11.16
CA LEU A 143 8.09 -13.46 12.45
C LEU A 143 7.10 -13.23 13.59
N ASP A 144 6.84 -14.27 14.36
CA ASP A 144 5.93 -14.24 15.50
C ASP A 144 6.67 -14.65 16.78
N PHE A 145 7.58 -13.79 17.22
CA PHE A 145 8.46 -14.04 18.36
C PHE A 145 7.88 -13.41 19.61
N GLU A 146 7.14 -14.22 20.37
CA GLU A 146 6.34 -13.77 21.50
C GLU A 146 6.98 -14.05 22.87
N THR A 147 8.00 -14.91 22.95
CA THR A 147 8.63 -15.32 24.21
C THR A 147 9.23 -14.12 24.96
N PHE A 148 9.70 -13.11 24.24
CA PHE A 148 10.16 -11.84 24.81
C PHE A 148 9.09 -11.15 25.67
N TYR A 149 7.85 -11.19 25.18
CA TYR A 149 6.70 -10.57 25.81
C TYR A 149 6.07 -11.48 26.87
N THR A 150 5.95 -12.78 26.57
CA THR A 150 5.18 -13.73 27.39
C THR A 150 5.98 -14.38 28.52
N LYS A 151 7.32 -14.53 28.40
CA LYS A 151 8.12 -15.30 29.37
C LYS A 151 9.38 -14.59 29.87
N ASP A 152 10.06 -13.80 29.03
CA ASP A 152 11.36 -13.21 29.38
C ASP A 152 11.25 -12.09 30.43
N GLY A 153 10.12 -11.38 30.41
CA GLY A 153 9.83 -10.28 31.33
C GLY A 153 10.44 -8.95 30.88
N ARG A 154 9.79 -7.85 31.28
CA ARG A 154 10.13 -6.49 30.78
C ARG A 154 11.54 -6.01 31.11
N SER A 155 12.18 -6.59 32.13
CA SER A 155 13.54 -6.23 32.54
C SER A 155 14.61 -6.65 31.52
N SER A 156 14.34 -7.63 30.64
CA SER A 156 15.29 -8.05 29.59
C SER A 156 15.28 -7.11 28.37
N TRP A 157 14.22 -6.33 28.20
CA TRP A 157 13.96 -5.58 26.98
C TRP A 157 14.99 -4.49 26.66
N PRO A 158 15.57 -3.74 27.61
CA PRO A 158 16.62 -2.77 27.30
C PRO A 158 17.83 -3.40 26.60
N ALA A 159 18.21 -4.62 26.98
CA ALA A 159 19.30 -5.36 26.35
C ALA A 159 18.87 -6.06 25.06
N LEU A 160 17.63 -6.53 24.98
CA LEU A 160 17.12 -7.25 23.82
C LEU A 160 16.74 -6.34 22.65
N LYS A 161 16.12 -5.18 22.91
CA LYS A 161 15.63 -4.24 21.89
C LYS A 161 16.69 -3.91 20.81
N PRO A 162 17.93 -3.50 21.12
CA PRO A 162 18.93 -3.22 20.08
C PRO A 162 19.30 -4.46 19.27
N ASN A 163 19.35 -5.64 19.90
CA ASN A 163 19.65 -6.91 19.23
C ASN A 163 18.53 -7.37 18.30
N TRP A 164 17.28 -7.15 18.70
CA TRP A 164 16.10 -7.35 17.85
C TRP A 164 16.15 -6.47 16.60
N ILE A 165 16.44 -5.17 16.75
CA ILE A 165 16.55 -4.23 15.61
C ILE A 165 17.66 -4.67 14.64
N LEU A 166 18.83 -5.05 15.16
CA LEU A 166 19.94 -5.54 14.34
C LEU A 166 19.56 -6.80 13.56
N PHE A 167 18.89 -7.75 14.22
CA PHE A 167 18.40 -8.97 13.60
C PHE A 167 17.40 -8.68 12.48
N ILE A 168 16.40 -7.82 12.72
CA ILE A 168 15.41 -7.45 11.70
C ILE A 168 16.08 -6.78 10.49
N LYS A 169 17.04 -5.87 10.73
CA LYS A 169 17.79 -5.22 9.65
C LYS A 169 18.58 -6.23 8.80
N GLN A 170 19.30 -7.16 9.44
CA GLN A 170 20.05 -8.21 8.76
C GLN A 170 19.14 -9.12 7.93
N LEU A 171 18.07 -9.62 8.54
CA LEU A 171 17.10 -10.49 7.88
C LEU A 171 16.41 -9.81 6.69
N SER A 172 15.96 -8.57 6.90
CA SER A 172 15.35 -7.75 5.84
C SER A 172 16.28 -7.60 4.63
N THR A 173 17.56 -7.33 4.88
CA THR A 173 18.56 -7.13 3.82
C THR A 173 18.72 -8.40 2.98
N GLU A 174 18.87 -9.55 3.63
CA GLU A 174 19.03 -10.86 2.97
C GLU A 174 17.77 -11.30 2.22
N LEU A 175 16.57 -11.06 2.76
CA LEU A 175 15.32 -11.38 2.09
C LEU A 175 15.05 -10.47 0.89
N ARG A 176 15.26 -9.15 1.04
CA ARG A 176 15.06 -8.19 -0.05
C ARG A 176 16.02 -8.41 -1.22
N ALA A 177 17.25 -8.83 -0.96
CA ALA A 177 18.20 -9.24 -2.00
C ALA A 177 17.67 -10.41 -2.86
N GLN A 178 16.69 -11.16 -2.36
CA GLN A 178 16.02 -12.27 -3.05
C GLN A 178 14.59 -11.92 -3.50
N GLY A 179 14.18 -10.64 -3.38
CA GLY A 179 12.81 -10.19 -3.68
C GLY A 179 11.75 -10.75 -2.73
N LYS A 180 12.12 -11.10 -1.48
CA LYS A 180 11.25 -11.72 -0.49
C LYS A 180 10.79 -10.72 0.57
N LEU A 181 9.57 -10.94 1.09
CA LEU A 181 8.91 -10.09 2.07
C LEU A 181 9.28 -10.47 3.52
N LEU A 182 9.27 -9.48 4.40
CA LEU A 182 9.37 -9.66 5.85
C LEU A 182 8.15 -9.06 6.55
N SER A 183 7.31 -9.91 7.13
CA SER A 183 6.26 -9.55 8.08
C SER A 183 6.75 -9.77 9.51
N VAL A 184 6.28 -8.93 10.43
CA VAL A 184 6.49 -9.10 11.87
C VAL A 184 5.14 -9.01 12.57
N THR A 185 4.82 -10.02 13.37
CA THR A 185 3.65 -10.09 14.23
C THR A 185 4.02 -9.67 15.64
N THR A 186 3.24 -8.76 16.23
CA THR A 186 3.51 -8.25 17.59
C THR A 186 2.22 -8.07 18.38
N PRO A 187 2.28 -8.17 19.72
CA PRO A 187 1.26 -7.58 20.59
C PRO A 187 1.07 -6.09 20.27
N PRO A 188 -0.10 -5.50 20.58
CA PRO A 188 -0.33 -4.09 20.34
C PRO A 188 0.52 -3.25 21.29
N ASP A 189 1.11 -2.18 20.77
CA ASP A 189 1.71 -1.12 21.57
C ASP A 189 0.89 0.17 21.39
N PHE A 190 1.15 1.14 22.25
CA PHE A 190 0.31 2.34 22.33
C PHE A 190 1.16 3.60 22.51
N ALA A 191 0.59 4.74 22.12
CA ALA A 191 1.15 6.04 22.46
C ALA A 191 1.22 6.20 24.00
N LYS A 192 2.24 6.90 24.51
CA LYS A 192 2.50 7.03 25.95
C LYS A 192 1.31 7.63 26.70
N GLU A 193 0.57 8.51 26.05
CA GLU A 193 -0.58 9.26 26.55
C GLU A 193 -1.75 8.35 26.92
N THR A 194 -1.85 7.17 26.28
CA THR A 194 -2.88 6.16 26.61
C THR A 194 -2.65 5.48 27.96
N LYS A 195 -1.45 5.63 28.55
CA LYS A 195 -0.98 4.91 29.74
C LYS A 195 -0.99 3.38 29.60
N ARG A 196 -1.09 2.87 28.37
CA ARG A 196 -1.02 1.44 28.02
C ARG A 196 0.27 1.05 27.29
N ALA A 197 1.07 2.04 26.90
CA ALA A 197 2.35 1.84 26.25
C ALA A 197 3.22 0.88 27.07
N GLY A 198 3.84 -0.08 26.41
CA GLY A 198 4.59 -1.07 27.16
C GLY A 198 4.99 -2.32 26.42
N ASN A 199 5.04 -2.33 25.09
CA ASN A 199 5.62 -3.43 24.30
C ASN A 199 6.84 -2.94 23.50
N SER A 200 7.65 -2.10 24.14
CA SER A 200 8.75 -1.35 23.52
C SER A 200 9.88 -2.20 22.95
N VAL A 201 9.97 -3.49 23.31
CA VAL A 201 10.94 -4.44 22.76
C VAL A 201 10.83 -4.58 21.24
N TYR A 202 9.61 -4.51 20.69
CA TYR A 202 9.37 -4.70 19.26
C TYR A 202 9.76 -3.48 18.41
N SER A 203 9.87 -2.29 19.03
CA SER A 203 10.50 -1.12 18.42
C SER A 203 9.94 -0.71 17.04
N TRP A 204 8.61 -0.56 16.94
CA TRP A 204 7.93 -0.35 15.66
C TRP A 204 8.54 0.76 14.77
N ALA A 205 8.95 1.89 15.35
CA ALA A 205 9.54 3.01 14.61
C ALA A 205 10.86 2.62 13.94
N GLU A 206 11.71 1.91 14.68
CA GLU A 206 13.06 1.55 14.28
C GLU A 206 13.09 0.34 13.35
N ILE A 207 12.12 -0.58 13.46
CA ILE A 207 11.98 -1.72 12.52
C ILE A 207 11.15 -1.39 11.28
N GLY A 208 10.26 -0.39 11.33
CA GLY A 208 9.33 -0.02 10.26
C GLY A 208 9.96 0.17 8.87
N PRO A 209 11.16 0.76 8.73
CA PRO A 209 11.88 0.84 7.44
C PRO A 209 12.31 -0.51 6.87
N TYR A 210 12.54 -1.51 7.73
CA TYR A 210 13.10 -2.82 7.37
C TYR A 210 12.05 -3.91 7.16
N ILE A 211 10.83 -3.73 7.67
CA ILE A 211 9.73 -4.67 7.46
C ILE A 211 8.82 -4.22 6.33
N ASP A 212 8.11 -5.16 5.73
CA ASP A 212 7.09 -4.91 4.70
C ASP A 212 5.69 -4.92 5.30
N ARG A 213 5.49 -5.66 6.40
CA ARG A 213 4.21 -5.74 7.13
C ARG A 213 4.41 -5.78 8.64
N LEU A 214 3.61 -5.01 9.38
CA LEU A 214 3.39 -5.14 10.81
C LEU A 214 1.99 -5.73 11.01
N ARG A 215 1.89 -6.89 11.68
CA ARG A 215 0.62 -7.49 12.06
C ARG A 215 0.40 -7.34 13.56
N ILE A 216 -0.65 -6.61 13.91
CA ILE A 216 -0.94 -6.27 15.31
C ILE A 216 -1.92 -7.28 15.88
N MET A 217 -1.53 -8.03 16.91
CA MET A 217 -2.40 -8.99 17.60
C MET A 217 -3.42 -8.28 18.50
N ALA A 218 -4.39 -7.59 17.91
CA ALA A 218 -5.43 -6.86 18.63
C ALA A 218 -6.56 -7.79 19.15
N TYR A 219 -6.15 -8.86 19.84
CA TYR A 219 -6.99 -9.85 20.50
C TYR A 219 -6.32 -10.34 21.80
N ASP A 220 -7.00 -11.22 22.55
CA ASP A 220 -6.60 -11.67 23.90
C ASP A 220 -6.48 -10.53 24.94
N PHE A 221 -7.33 -9.51 24.84
CA PHE A 221 -7.47 -8.46 25.85
C PHE A 221 -7.96 -9.03 27.20
N SER A 222 -9.08 -9.76 27.17
CA SER A 222 -9.58 -10.48 28.34
C SER A 222 -9.07 -11.92 28.33
N THR A 223 -8.24 -12.27 29.33
CA THR A 223 -7.67 -13.60 29.48
C THR A 223 -8.25 -14.33 30.69
N SER A 224 -7.91 -13.93 31.90
CA SER A 224 -8.33 -14.62 33.13
C SER A 224 -9.76 -14.30 33.52
N ASN A 225 -10.17 -13.04 33.34
CA ASN A 225 -11.52 -12.58 33.68
C ASN A 225 -12.40 -12.49 32.43
N PRO A 226 -13.72 -12.76 32.55
CA PRO A 226 -14.64 -12.60 31.43
C PRO A 226 -14.66 -11.16 30.90
N GLY A 227 -14.66 -11.02 29.58
CA GLY A 227 -14.72 -9.72 28.92
C GLY A 227 -14.43 -9.82 27.41
N PRO A 228 -14.43 -8.68 26.71
CA PRO A 228 -14.22 -8.63 25.27
C PRO A 228 -12.84 -9.14 24.87
N ILE A 229 -12.76 -9.79 23.71
CA ILE A 229 -11.55 -10.40 23.17
C ILE A 229 -10.58 -9.34 22.65
N GLY A 230 -11.09 -8.29 22.01
CA GLY A 230 -10.31 -7.18 21.49
C GLY A 230 -11.21 -5.94 21.35
N PRO A 231 -11.56 -5.25 22.45
CA PRO A 231 -12.52 -4.16 22.42
C PRO A 231 -12.09 -3.02 21.49
N ILE A 232 -13.02 -2.52 20.66
CA ILE A 232 -12.69 -1.67 19.51
C ILE A 232 -11.91 -0.40 19.83
N ALA A 233 -12.19 0.28 20.95
CA ALA A 233 -11.44 1.48 21.32
C ALA A 233 -9.96 1.18 21.59
N TRP A 234 -9.68 0.07 22.26
CA TRP A 234 -8.30 -0.40 22.49
C TRP A 234 -7.63 -0.82 21.18
N THR A 235 -8.36 -1.51 20.31
CA THR A 235 -7.88 -1.87 18.97
C THR A 235 -7.52 -0.63 18.13
N GLU A 236 -8.39 0.38 18.10
CA GLU A 236 -8.17 1.60 17.33
C GLU A 236 -7.02 2.44 17.89
N ASP A 237 -6.81 2.47 19.21
CA ASP A 237 -5.66 3.15 19.82
C ASP A 237 -4.33 2.54 19.35
N ALA A 238 -4.26 1.21 19.22
CA ALA A 238 -3.07 0.53 18.69
C ALA A 238 -2.83 0.88 17.21
N VAL A 239 -3.90 0.93 16.40
CA VAL A 239 -3.83 1.34 14.99
C VAL A 239 -3.35 2.79 14.86
N LYS A 240 -3.94 3.72 15.63
CA LYS A 240 -3.54 5.14 15.65
C LYS A 240 -2.06 5.28 15.99
N TYR A 241 -1.56 4.50 16.95
CA TYR A 241 -0.15 4.51 17.27
C TYR A 241 0.69 3.95 16.11
N ALA A 242 0.37 2.78 15.57
CA ALA A 242 1.14 2.12 14.51
C ALA A 242 1.34 3.00 13.27
N VAL A 243 0.29 3.70 12.81
CA VAL A 243 0.38 4.59 11.63
C VAL A 243 1.23 5.85 11.85
N THR A 244 1.60 6.17 13.10
CA THR A 244 2.61 7.21 13.39
C THR A 244 4.03 6.68 13.34
N GLN A 245 4.22 5.35 13.41
CA GLN A 245 5.53 4.72 13.46
C GLN A 245 6.02 4.27 12.06
N MET A 246 5.09 4.00 11.13
CA MET A 246 5.39 3.57 9.76
C MET A 246 4.22 3.90 8.81
N PRO A 247 4.42 3.83 7.48
CA PRO A 247 3.32 4.01 6.52
C PRO A 247 2.14 3.07 6.82
N ALA A 248 0.92 3.59 6.76
CA ALA A 248 -0.28 2.85 7.14
C ALA A 248 -0.49 1.59 6.29
N SER A 249 -0.09 1.62 5.01
CA SER A 249 -0.10 0.47 4.11
C SER A 249 0.69 -0.75 4.59
N LYS A 250 1.65 -0.57 5.52
CA LYS A 250 2.39 -1.66 6.16
C LYS A 250 1.65 -2.27 7.36
N VAL A 251 0.63 -1.59 7.89
CA VAL A 251 -0.06 -2.02 9.11
C VAL A 251 -1.22 -2.94 8.75
N PHE A 252 -1.26 -4.11 9.38
CA PHE A 252 -2.32 -5.10 9.26
C PHE A 252 -2.94 -5.33 10.63
N LEU A 253 -4.26 -5.13 10.71
CA LEU A 253 -5.00 -5.28 11.96
C LEU A 253 -5.35 -6.76 12.20
N GLY A 254 -4.76 -7.38 13.21
CA GLY A 254 -5.16 -8.70 13.67
C GLY A 254 -6.57 -8.71 14.24
N ILE A 255 -7.42 -9.63 13.78
CA ILE A 255 -8.79 -9.80 14.27
C ILE A 255 -9.03 -11.25 14.70
N PRO A 256 -9.77 -11.47 15.80
CA PRO A 256 -10.02 -12.82 16.31
C PRO A 256 -11.11 -13.53 15.48
N GLY A 257 -10.89 -14.79 15.15
CA GLY A 257 -11.89 -15.73 14.67
C GLY A 257 -12.58 -16.50 15.81
N TYR A 258 -12.25 -16.19 17.06
CA TYR A 258 -12.71 -16.93 18.23
C TYR A 258 -13.20 -16.00 19.33
N GLY A 259 -14.04 -16.55 20.19
CA GLY A 259 -14.41 -16.06 21.50
C GLY A 259 -13.86 -16.92 22.64
N ARG A 260 -14.34 -16.63 23.83
CA ARG A 260 -14.01 -17.34 25.07
C ARG A 260 -15.27 -17.52 25.90
N ASP A 261 -15.34 -18.65 26.58
CA ASP A 261 -16.45 -19.07 27.44
C ASP A 261 -15.90 -19.39 28.83
N TRP A 262 -16.16 -18.52 29.80
CA TRP A 262 -15.63 -18.58 31.16
C TRP A 262 -16.66 -19.15 32.13
N VAL A 263 -16.20 -20.00 33.04
CA VAL A 263 -16.95 -20.37 34.25
C VAL A 263 -16.85 -19.23 35.25
N THR A 264 -17.98 -18.61 35.58
CA THR A 264 -18.05 -17.46 36.50
C THR A 264 -18.60 -17.81 37.87
N LYS A 265 -19.36 -18.91 37.98
CA LYS A 265 -19.86 -19.44 39.25
C LYS A 265 -20.04 -20.95 39.12
N VAL A 266 -19.82 -21.68 40.22
CA VAL A 266 -20.15 -23.10 40.34
C VAL A 266 -20.97 -23.30 41.61
N GLU A 267 -22.10 -23.98 41.49
CA GLU A 267 -23.00 -24.31 42.61
C GLU A 267 -23.16 -25.84 42.67
N GLY A 268 -22.98 -26.43 43.85
CA GLY A 268 -23.00 -27.89 44.03
C GLY A 268 -21.61 -28.54 43.92
N VAL A 269 -21.58 -29.87 43.81
CA VAL A 269 -20.35 -30.67 43.73
C VAL A 269 -20.25 -31.29 42.34
N CYS A 270 -19.28 -30.85 41.55
CA CYS A 270 -19.13 -31.37 40.19
C CYS A 270 -18.73 -32.84 40.20
N PRO A 271 -19.28 -33.68 39.29
CA PRO A 271 -18.82 -35.05 39.12
C PRO A 271 -17.31 -35.10 38.84
N THR A 272 -16.66 -36.20 39.21
CA THR A 272 -15.19 -36.34 39.12
C THR A 272 -14.65 -36.04 37.71
N ALA A 273 -15.40 -36.40 36.67
CA ALA A 273 -15.04 -36.11 35.27
C ALA A 273 -14.95 -34.60 34.93
N PHE A 274 -15.62 -33.75 35.70
CA PHE A 274 -15.72 -32.30 35.48
C PHE A 274 -15.05 -31.47 36.57
N ALA A 275 -14.64 -32.08 37.69
CA ALA A 275 -14.14 -31.38 38.87
C ALA A 275 -12.92 -30.48 38.60
N SER A 276 -12.09 -30.80 37.59
CA SER A 276 -10.92 -29.99 37.21
C SER A 276 -11.17 -29.00 36.07
N SER A 277 -12.24 -29.17 35.28
CA SER A 277 -12.52 -28.37 34.08
C SER A 277 -13.67 -27.38 34.29
N VAL A 278 -14.54 -27.63 35.26
CA VAL A 278 -15.67 -26.76 35.63
C VAL A 278 -15.36 -26.11 36.99
N VAL A 279 -14.40 -25.20 36.97
CA VAL A 279 -13.98 -24.41 38.14
C VAL A 279 -14.02 -22.93 37.80
N VAL A 280 -14.32 -22.06 38.77
CA VAL A 280 -14.36 -20.60 38.54
C VAL A 280 -13.03 -20.11 37.96
N GLY A 281 -13.10 -19.35 36.88
CA GLY A 281 -11.93 -18.87 36.13
C GLY A 281 -11.46 -19.81 35.01
N ALA A 282 -11.93 -21.06 34.96
CA ALA A 282 -11.72 -21.93 33.80
C ALA A 282 -12.39 -21.33 32.57
N LYS A 283 -11.74 -21.48 31.41
CA LYS A 283 -12.25 -20.94 30.14
C LYS A 283 -12.01 -21.91 28.99
N ALA A 284 -12.90 -21.88 28.01
CA ALA A 284 -12.76 -22.59 26.74
C ALA A 284 -12.73 -21.60 25.57
N ALA A 285 -12.08 -21.97 24.47
CA ALA A 285 -12.23 -21.23 23.22
C ALA A 285 -13.59 -21.53 22.58
N VAL A 286 -14.22 -20.51 21.99
CA VAL A 286 -15.45 -20.64 21.22
C VAL A 286 -15.14 -20.23 19.80
N VAL A 287 -15.31 -21.11 18.81
CA VAL A 287 -15.14 -20.73 17.41
C VAL A 287 -16.27 -19.77 17.04
N MET A 288 -15.97 -18.63 16.39
CA MET A 288 -16.96 -17.59 16.08
C MET A 288 -18.22 -18.16 15.40
N ARG A 289 -18.03 -19.00 14.37
CA ARG A 289 -19.14 -19.62 13.64
C ARG A 289 -20.02 -20.56 14.47
N GLU A 290 -19.56 -20.97 15.66
CA GLU A 290 -20.28 -21.88 16.57
C GLU A 290 -20.95 -21.15 17.74
N ALA A 291 -20.62 -19.87 17.98
CA ALA A 291 -21.10 -19.13 19.15
C ALA A 291 -22.63 -19.03 19.23
N LEU A 292 -23.30 -18.81 18.10
CA LEU A 292 -24.77 -18.76 18.05
C LEU A 292 -25.42 -20.13 18.32
N ASN A 293 -24.77 -21.22 17.87
CA ASN A 293 -25.23 -22.57 18.18
C ASN A 293 -25.04 -22.88 19.67
N LEU A 294 -23.91 -22.45 20.26
CA LEU A 294 -23.68 -22.58 21.70
C LEU A 294 -24.74 -21.82 22.50
N ALA A 295 -25.09 -20.59 22.10
CA ALA A 295 -26.14 -19.83 22.76
C ALA A 295 -27.51 -20.52 22.66
N ARG A 296 -27.90 -20.96 21.45
CA ARG A 296 -29.17 -21.66 21.20
C ARG A 296 -29.30 -22.94 22.04
N ASN A 297 -28.24 -23.76 22.06
CA ASN A 297 -28.21 -25.03 22.79
C ASN A 297 -28.29 -24.87 24.31
N ASN A 298 -28.07 -23.65 24.82
CA ASN A 298 -28.15 -23.33 26.25
C ASN A 298 -29.24 -22.28 26.53
N ASN A 299 -30.20 -22.09 25.62
CA ASN A 299 -31.31 -21.15 25.76
C ASN A 299 -30.89 -19.71 26.11
N ALA A 300 -29.73 -19.29 25.61
CA ALA A 300 -29.17 -17.96 25.83
C ALA A 300 -29.41 -17.06 24.62
N VAL A 301 -29.54 -15.76 24.87
CA VAL A 301 -29.72 -14.73 23.84
C VAL A 301 -28.43 -13.91 23.74
N PRO A 302 -27.70 -13.98 22.60
CA PRO A 302 -26.57 -13.10 22.33
C PRO A 302 -27.00 -11.63 22.26
N ILE A 303 -26.23 -10.77 22.93
CA ILE A 303 -26.39 -9.32 22.94
C ILE A 303 -25.12 -8.70 22.38
N TYR A 304 -25.27 -7.87 21.34
CA TYR A 304 -24.18 -7.07 20.81
C TYR A 304 -23.88 -5.89 21.74
N ASN A 305 -22.62 -5.68 22.04
CA ASN A 305 -22.15 -4.58 22.85
C ASN A 305 -21.47 -3.52 21.96
N ASP A 306 -22.14 -2.40 21.72
CA ASP A 306 -21.64 -1.33 20.83
C ASP A 306 -20.33 -0.69 21.35
N LYS A 307 -20.14 -0.63 22.67
CA LYS A 307 -18.92 -0.05 23.29
C LYS A 307 -17.67 -0.87 22.96
N HIS A 308 -17.81 -2.19 22.89
CA HIS A 308 -16.69 -3.10 22.63
C HIS A 308 -16.67 -3.62 21.19
N ALA A 309 -17.75 -3.42 20.44
CA ALA A 309 -18.01 -3.99 19.12
C ALA A 309 -17.84 -5.51 19.10
N GLU A 310 -18.44 -6.20 20.07
CA GLU A 310 -18.43 -7.66 20.26
C GLU A 310 -19.74 -8.13 20.89
N SER A 311 -20.07 -9.41 20.70
CA SER A 311 -21.27 -10.02 21.26
C SER A 311 -20.96 -10.82 22.52
N THR A 312 -21.93 -10.87 23.43
CA THR A 312 -21.84 -11.62 24.68
C THR A 312 -23.16 -12.29 25.04
N PHE A 313 -23.10 -13.40 25.76
CA PHE A 313 -24.25 -13.99 26.43
C PHE A 313 -23.81 -14.70 27.70
N THR A 314 -24.76 -14.96 28.58
CA THR A 314 -24.58 -15.79 29.77
C THR A 314 -25.53 -16.97 29.73
N TYR A 315 -25.11 -18.09 30.31
CA TYR A 315 -25.95 -19.26 30.44
C TYR A 315 -25.58 -20.09 31.67
N ARG A 316 -26.44 -21.03 32.03
CA ARG A 316 -26.19 -22.00 33.10
C ARG A 316 -26.17 -23.39 32.51
N LYS A 317 -25.21 -24.22 32.92
CA LYS A 317 -25.13 -25.62 32.51
C LYS A 317 -24.94 -26.52 33.71
N THR A 318 -25.81 -27.51 33.83
CA THR A 318 -25.75 -28.53 34.88
C THR A 318 -24.98 -29.74 34.38
N TYR A 319 -24.05 -30.20 35.22
CA TYR A 319 -23.25 -31.41 35.01
C TYR A 319 -23.66 -32.39 36.09
N MET A 320 -24.19 -33.54 35.69
CA MET A 320 -24.70 -34.58 36.58
C MET A 320 -23.91 -35.87 36.35
N ASP A 321 -23.62 -36.60 37.42
CA ASP A 321 -23.00 -37.91 37.31
C ASP A 321 -24.01 -38.91 36.70
N PRO A 322 -23.64 -39.66 35.66
CA PRO A 322 -24.56 -40.60 34.99
C PRO A 322 -24.95 -41.78 35.88
N THR A 323 -24.17 -42.08 36.92
CA THR A 323 -24.38 -43.19 37.84
C THR A 323 -24.97 -42.75 39.18
N ASN A 324 -24.89 -41.46 39.54
CA ASN A 324 -25.46 -40.91 40.76
C ASN A 324 -25.99 -39.48 40.58
N SER A 325 -27.30 -39.34 40.36
CA SER A 325 -27.95 -38.03 40.14
C SER A 325 -27.88 -37.07 41.34
N SER A 326 -27.48 -37.53 42.53
CA SER A 326 -27.25 -36.62 43.68
C SER A 326 -25.93 -35.84 43.57
N ILE A 327 -24.99 -36.30 42.74
CA ILE A 327 -23.73 -35.62 42.46
C ILE A 327 -23.93 -34.77 41.20
N PHE A 328 -24.16 -33.49 41.41
CA PHE A 328 -24.24 -32.53 40.32
C PHE A 328 -23.72 -31.16 40.73
N CYS A 329 -23.28 -30.41 39.72
CA CYS A 329 -23.03 -28.99 39.86
C CYS A 329 -23.67 -28.21 38.71
N THR A 330 -24.00 -26.95 38.95
CA THR A 330 -24.43 -26.01 37.93
C THR A 330 -23.39 -24.91 37.80
N ALA A 331 -22.86 -24.74 36.59
CA ALA A 331 -21.93 -23.68 36.27
C ALA A 331 -22.66 -22.53 35.58
N SER A 332 -22.50 -21.31 36.12
CA SER A 332 -22.80 -20.09 35.37
C SER A 332 -21.62 -19.77 34.47
N ARG A 333 -21.91 -19.40 33.23
CA ARG A 333 -20.92 -19.17 32.20
C ARG A 333 -21.18 -17.86 31.47
N THR A 334 -20.10 -17.16 31.12
CA THR A 334 -20.15 -15.92 30.35
C THR A 334 -19.31 -16.09 29.10
N VAL A 335 -19.89 -15.79 27.95
CA VAL A 335 -19.23 -15.89 26.64
C VAL A 335 -19.04 -14.50 26.06
N TRP A 336 -17.86 -14.24 25.50
CA TRP A 336 -17.59 -13.08 24.64
C TRP A 336 -17.00 -13.58 23.33
N PHE A 337 -17.49 -13.05 22.20
CA PHE A 337 -17.05 -13.47 20.88
C PHE A 337 -17.24 -12.37 19.84
N PRO A 338 -16.41 -12.34 18.78
CA PRO A 338 -16.63 -11.48 17.63
C PRO A 338 -17.78 -12.04 16.76
N ASP A 339 -18.56 -11.15 16.15
CA ASP A 339 -19.57 -11.48 15.15
C ASP A 339 -19.34 -10.72 13.82
N GLU A 340 -20.27 -10.81 12.87
CA GLU A 340 -20.17 -10.10 11.59
C GLU A 340 -20.13 -8.58 11.75
N LYS A 341 -20.78 -8.01 12.77
CA LYS A 341 -20.72 -6.58 13.07
C LYS A 341 -19.35 -6.22 13.64
N SER A 342 -18.79 -7.07 14.51
CA SER A 342 -17.41 -6.95 14.99
C SER A 342 -16.39 -6.91 13.84
N TYR A 343 -16.57 -7.77 12.84
CA TYR A 343 -15.71 -7.81 11.65
C TYR A 343 -15.89 -6.57 10.78
N ALA A 344 -17.13 -6.12 10.57
CA ALA A 344 -17.41 -4.91 9.81
C ALA A 344 -16.72 -3.67 10.43
N VAL A 345 -16.90 -3.47 11.74
CA VAL A 345 -16.31 -2.33 12.46
C VAL A 345 -14.78 -2.35 12.39
N ARG A 346 -14.14 -3.51 12.55
CA ARG A 346 -12.67 -3.64 12.46
C ARG A 346 -12.17 -3.46 11.04
N THR A 347 -12.87 -3.99 10.04
CA THR A 347 -12.49 -3.84 8.63
C THR A 347 -12.65 -2.40 8.15
N ASN A 348 -13.62 -1.65 8.68
CA ASN A 348 -13.75 -0.21 8.40
C ASN A 348 -12.51 0.61 8.84
N LEU A 349 -11.72 0.12 9.80
CA LEU A 349 -10.44 0.75 10.15
C LEU A 349 -9.45 0.71 8.99
N VAL A 350 -9.54 -0.28 8.09
CA VAL A 350 -8.70 -0.35 6.88
C VAL A 350 -8.94 0.86 5.99
N GLY A 351 -10.20 1.17 5.68
CA GLY A 351 -10.54 2.38 4.92
C GLY A 351 -10.22 3.66 5.67
N LYS A 352 -10.60 3.74 6.95
CA LYS A 352 -10.44 4.94 7.78
C LYS A 352 -8.99 5.37 7.96
N TYR A 353 -8.08 4.41 8.18
CA TYR A 353 -6.66 4.67 8.43
C TYR A 353 -5.76 4.30 7.26
N ARG A 354 -6.31 3.83 6.13
CA ARG A 354 -5.58 3.35 4.95
C ARG A 354 -4.58 2.23 5.29
N LEU A 355 -5.05 1.27 6.07
CA LEU A 355 -4.23 0.12 6.48
C LEU A 355 -3.94 -0.80 5.28
N GLY A 356 -2.89 -1.62 5.39
CA GLY A 356 -2.59 -2.67 4.41
C GLY A 356 -3.67 -3.75 4.34
N GLY A 357 -4.36 -3.98 5.46
CA GLY A 357 -5.49 -4.90 5.55
C GLY A 357 -5.81 -5.33 6.98
N ILE A 358 -6.56 -6.43 7.08
CA ILE A 358 -6.82 -7.18 8.31
C ILE A 358 -6.09 -8.53 8.26
N ALA A 359 -5.79 -9.12 9.42
CA ALA A 359 -5.19 -10.44 9.55
C ALA A 359 -6.03 -11.32 10.50
N VAL A 360 -6.65 -12.39 10.00
CA VAL A 360 -7.55 -13.22 10.82
C VAL A 360 -6.77 -14.30 11.57
N TRP A 361 -6.87 -14.32 12.90
CA TRP A 361 -6.45 -15.45 13.74
C TRP A 361 -7.65 -16.29 14.16
N THR A 362 -7.92 -17.45 13.56
CA THR A 362 -7.31 -17.99 12.33
C THR A 362 -8.40 -18.22 11.30
N PHE A 363 -8.02 -18.34 10.03
CA PHE A 363 -8.98 -18.69 8.97
C PHE A 363 -9.80 -19.93 9.34
N GLY A 364 -11.02 -20.04 8.83
CA GLY A 364 -11.90 -21.19 9.07
C GLY A 364 -12.72 -21.08 10.34
N MET A 365 -12.52 -20.04 11.16
CA MET A 365 -13.27 -19.84 12.40
C MET A 365 -14.41 -18.82 12.26
N GLU A 366 -14.26 -17.88 11.34
CA GLU A 366 -15.27 -16.90 10.93
C GLU A 366 -16.52 -17.55 10.31
N ASN A 367 -17.63 -16.80 10.30
CA ASN A 367 -18.86 -17.19 9.60
C ASN A 367 -18.94 -16.51 8.22
N VAL A 368 -19.86 -16.98 7.37
CA VAL A 368 -20.04 -16.45 6.01
C VAL A 368 -20.43 -14.96 6.02
N ALA A 369 -21.30 -14.56 6.95
CA ALA A 369 -21.77 -13.17 7.06
C ALA A 369 -20.61 -12.19 7.35
N ALA A 370 -19.63 -12.60 8.15
CA ALA A 370 -18.45 -11.80 8.45
C ALA A 370 -17.55 -11.61 7.21
N MET A 371 -17.36 -12.66 6.40
CA MET A 371 -16.62 -12.54 5.15
C MET A 371 -17.37 -11.69 4.11
N SER A 372 -18.70 -11.78 4.06
CA SER A 372 -19.51 -10.86 3.24
C SER A 372 -19.35 -9.40 3.69
N ALA A 373 -19.33 -9.13 5.00
CA ALA A 373 -19.09 -7.78 5.51
C ALA A 373 -17.69 -7.26 5.14
N VAL A 374 -16.65 -8.10 5.25
CA VAL A 374 -15.29 -7.76 4.79
C VAL A 374 -15.29 -7.44 3.30
N ARG A 375 -15.99 -8.23 2.49
CA ARG A 375 -16.08 -8.08 1.04
C ARG A 375 -16.71 -6.76 0.61
N GLU A 376 -17.84 -6.39 1.21
CA GLU A 376 -18.53 -5.15 0.86
C GLU A 376 -17.72 -3.92 1.26
N ILE A 377 -17.01 -3.97 2.38
CA ILE A 377 -16.07 -2.91 2.76
C ILE A 377 -14.88 -2.88 1.79
N ALA A 378 -14.34 -4.03 1.41
CA ALA A 378 -13.23 -4.11 0.46
C ALA A 378 -13.59 -3.55 -0.92
N LYS A 379 -14.85 -3.70 -1.37
CA LYS A 379 -15.37 -3.05 -2.59
C LYS A 379 -15.51 -1.54 -2.43
N SER A 380 -16.01 -1.07 -1.28
CA SER A 380 -16.24 0.35 -1.05
C SER A 380 -14.96 1.19 -1.01
N ILE A 381 -13.83 0.57 -0.70
CA ILE A 381 -12.50 1.20 -0.71
C ILE A 381 -11.66 0.90 -1.96
N ALA A 382 -12.26 0.28 -2.99
CA ALA A 382 -11.61 -0.09 -4.25
C ALA A 382 -11.93 0.88 -5.39
N PRO A 383 -10.95 1.19 -6.28
CA PRO A 383 -9.52 0.88 -6.19
C PRO A 383 -8.80 1.95 -5.35
N ASP A 384 -7.53 1.72 -5.01
CA ASP A 384 -6.76 2.68 -4.20
C ASP A 384 -6.30 3.90 -5.01
N GLN A 385 -6.19 5.07 -4.41
CA GLN A 385 -5.80 6.27 -5.15
C GLN A 385 -4.27 6.37 -5.28
N VAL A 386 -3.76 6.73 -6.46
CA VAL A 386 -2.36 7.12 -6.63
C VAL A 386 -2.26 8.64 -6.65
N VAL A 387 -1.54 9.19 -5.68
CA VAL A 387 -1.21 10.62 -5.62
C VAL A 387 0.05 10.87 -6.43
N ALA A 388 -0.10 11.62 -7.52
CA ALA A 388 1.00 11.99 -8.40
C ALA A 388 1.34 13.48 -8.25
N THR A 389 2.62 13.78 -8.02
CA THR A 389 3.11 15.16 -7.92
C THR A 389 4.26 15.38 -8.88
N ILE A 390 4.23 16.49 -9.61
CA ILE A 390 5.33 16.90 -10.50
C ILE A 390 6.26 17.87 -9.77
N SER A 391 7.56 17.64 -9.85
CA SER A 391 8.59 18.44 -9.20
C SER A 391 9.39 19.20 -10.26
N THR A 392 8.75 20.23 -10.83
CA THR A 392 9.40 21.16 -11.76
C THR A 392 8.93 22.60 -11.51
N ASP A 393 9.90 23.49 -11.39
CA ASP A 393 9.76 24.95 -11.37
C ASP A 393 9.96 25.56 -12.77
N LEU A 394 10.26 24.75 -13.78
CA LEU A 394 10.49 25.20 -15.14
C LEU A 394 9.20 25.80 -15.73
N GLU A 395 9.15 27.12 -15.82
CA GLU A 395 8.14 27.84 -16.59
C GLU A 395 8.57 28.04 -18.05
N GLN A 396 9.89 28.09 -18.28
CA GLN A 396 10.50 28.33 -19.58
C GLN A 396 11.73 27.45 -19.79
N ILE A 397 11.93 26.96 -21.01
CA ILE A 397 13.12 26.19 -21.40
C ILE A 397 13.68 26.71 -22.74
N PRO A 398 15.00 26.69 -22.96
CA PRO A 398 15.57 27.01 -24.27
C PRO A 398 15.15 26.01 -25.35
N TYR A 399 14.94 26.47 -26.58
CA TYR A 399 14.64 25.58 -27.70
C TYR A 399 15.74 24.53 -27.91
N GLY A 400 15.32 23.26 -28.00
CA GLY A 400 16.20 22.13 -28.23
C GLY A 400 16.99 21.68 -27.00
N SER A 401 16.76 22.27 -25.82
CA SER A 401 17.33 21.75 -24.58
C SER A 401 16.62 20.46 -24.16
N ILE A 402 17.37 19.55 -23.55
CA ILE A 402 16.82 18.40 -22.85
C ILE A 402 16.56 18.83 -21.41
N VAL A 403 15.34 18.62 -20.93
CA VAL A 403 14.98 18.85 -19.53
C VAL A 403 14.48 17.57 -18.89
N ASN A 404 14.87 17.35 -17.64
CA ASN A 404 14.42 16.20 -16.88
C ASN A 404 13.15 16.56 -16.11
N LEU A 405 12.06 15.88 -16.45
CA LEU A 405 10.82 16.03 -15.74
C LEU A 405 10.75 15.02 -14.59
N ASN A 406 10.76 15.54 -13.37
CA ASN A 406 10.71 14.72 -12.17
C ASN A 406 9.28 14.64 -11.65
N ALA A 407 8.85 13.45 -11.24
CA ALA A 407 7.58 13.26 -10.57
C ALA A 407 7.67 12.18 -9.48
N SER A 408 6.70 12.21 -8.57
CA SER A 408 6.53 11.25 -7.49
C SER A 408 5.13 10.68 -7.55
N PHE A 409 5.02 9.35 -7.49
CA PHE A 409 3.77 8.59 -7.42
C PHE A 409 3.75 7.80 -6.11
N LYS A 410 2.83 8.19 -5.24
CA LYS A 410 2.71 7.63 -3.88
C LYS A 410 1.26 7.35 -3.57
N LEU A 411 1.01 6.42 -2.66
CA LEU A 411 -0.30 6.31 -2.04
C LEU A 411 -0.55 7.54 -1.14
N PRO A 412 -1.80 7.82 -0.76
CA PRO A 412 -2.12 8.99 0.04
C PRO A 412 -1.46 8.99 1.44
N ASP A 413 -1.02 7.83 1.93
CA ASP A 413 -0.24 7.68 3.16
C ASP A 413 1.28 7.90 2.96
N LYS A 414 1.67 8.40 1.77
CA LYS A 414 3.05 8.66 1.31
C LYS A 414 3.86 7.40 1.00
N THR A 415 3.26 6.21 0.99
CA THR A 415 3.95 4.99 0.55
C THR A 415 4.37 5.12 -0.91
N PRO A 416 5.67 4.93 -1.23
CA PRO A 416 6.14 4.78 -2.60
C PRO A 416 5.37 3.74 -3.39
N VAL A 417 5.01 4.08 -4.62
CA VAL A 417 4.52 3.10 -5.59
C VAL A 417 5.64 2.83 -6.58
N SER A 418 6.33 1.70 -6.40
CA SER A 418 7.42 1.26 -7.27
C SER A 418 6.94 0.49 -8.49
N ALA A 419 7.79 0.39 -9.52
CA ALA A 419 7.55 -0.37 -10.73
C ALA A 419 6.23 0.02 -11.46
N LEU A 420 5.78 1.27 -11.29
CA LEU A 420 4.55 1.76 -11.90
C LEU A 420 4.84 2.38 -13.25
N ASN A 421 4.17 1.88 -14.28
CA ASN A 421 4.22 2.47 -15.61
C ASN A 421 3.57 3.85 -15.61
N VAL A 422 4.32 4.83 -16.12
CA VAL A 422 3.93 6.23 -16.20
C VAL A 422 4.15 6.71 -17.62
N ARG A 423 3.11 7.31 -18.18
CA ARG A 423 3.16 8.00 -19.47
C ARG A 423 3.31 9.50 -19.25
N PHE A 424 4.18 10.10 -20.05
CA PHE A 424 4.29 11.54 -20.17
C PHE A 424 3.36 12.02 -21.29
N GLU A 425 2.43 12.90 -20.93
CA GLU A 425 1.45 13.46 -21.85
C GLU A 425 1.73 14.94 -22.09
N ILE A 426 1.58 15.36 -23.34
CA ILE A 426 1.74 16.74 -23.78
C ILE A 426 0.52 17.16 -24.61
N LYS A 427 0.19 18.45 -24.54
CA LYS A 427 -0.86 19.10 -25.32
C LYS A 427 -0.36 20.47 -25.76
N ASN A 428 -0.19 20.68 -27.07
CA ASN A 428 0.25 21.99 -27.58
C ASN A 428 -0.91 22.98 -27.54
N SER A 429 -0.59 24.25 -27.76
CA SER A 429 -1.56 25.36 -27.66
C SER A 429 -2.79 25.21 -28.57
N ASN A 430 -2.68 24.48 -29.68
CA ASN A 430 -3.76 24.25 -30.64
C ASN A 430 -4.39 22.85 -30.55
N ASP A 431 -3.88 22.00 -29.66
CA ASP A 431 -4.36 20.62 -29.53
C ASP A 431 -5.56 20.56 -28.58
N THR A 432 -6.59 19.80 -28.97
CA THR A 432 -7.71 19.46 -28.07
C THR A 432 -7.41 18.22 -27.23
N ASN A 433 -6.57 17.31 -27.73
CA ASN A 433 -6.29 16.01 -27.13
C ASN A 433 -4.86 15.94 -26.56
N TRP A 434 -4.72 15.20 -25.47
CA TRP A 434 -3.40 14.82 -24.94
C TRP A 434 -2.77 13.73 -25.80
N ARG A 435 -1.46 13.84 -26.05
CA ARG A 435 -0.67 12.79 -26.69
C ARG A 435 0.41 12.27 -25.75
N SER A 436 0.58 10.95 -25.69
CA SER A 436 1.70 10.33 -24.98
C SER A 436 2.95 10.43 -25.84
N ILE A 437 4.08 10.88 -25.28
CA ILE A 437 5.33 11.03 -26.03
C ILE A 437 6.52 10.30 -25.40
N SER A 438 6.37 9.80 -24.17
CA SER A 438 7.36 8.97 -23.50
C SER A 438 6.69 8.12 -22.43
N VAL A 439 7.29 6.98 -22.11
CA VAL A 439 6.89 6.11 -21.01
C VAL A 439 8.11 5.82 -20.15
N GLY A 440 7.87 5.63 -18.86
CA GLY A 440 8.88 5.11 -17.96
C GLY A 440 8.24 4.48 -16.75
N THR A 441 9.07 4.08 -15.81
CA THR A 441 8.65 3.31 -14.65
C THR A 441 9.22 3.94 -13.39
N THR A 442 8.42 3.98 -12.32
CA THR A 442 8.88 4.51 -11.03
C THR A 442 9.91 3.61 -10.35
N ASP A 443 10.87 4.22 -9.66
CA ASP A 443 11.85 3.52 -8.83
C ASP A 443 11.27 3.03 -7.49
N ALA A 444 12.12 2.45 -6.62
CA ALA A 444 11.70 1.98 -5.29
C ALA A 444 11.19 3.10 -4.36
N ALA A 445 11.54 4.36 -4.62
CA ALA A 445 11.07 5.53 -3.89
C ALA A 445 9.78 6.13 -4.50
N GLY A 446 9.24 5.51 -5.56
CA GLY A 446 8.06 5.98 -6.28
C GLY A 446 8.37 7.21 -7.14
N LEU A 447 9.64 7.46 -7.43
CA LEU A 447 10.10 8.59 -8.21
C LEU A 447 10.35 8.18 -9.66
N ILE A 448 10.19 9.14 -10.56
CA ILE A 448 10.53 8.99 -11.97
C ILE A 448 11.17 10.27 -12.48
N SER A 449 12.17 10.13 -13.34
CA SER A 449 12.83 11.22 -14.06
C SER A 449 12.86 10.88 -15.54
N LEU A 450 12.22 11.70 -16.37
CA LEU A 450 12.14 11.50 -17.81
C LEU A 450 12.82 12.67 -18.55
N PRO A 451 13.84 12.40 -19.40
CA PRO A 451 14.38 13.43 -20.27
C PRO A 451 13.40 13.73 -21.41
N ILE A 452 13.08 15.00 -21.61
CA ILE A 452 12.16 15.45 -22.66
C ILE A 452 12.73 16.65 -23.42
N VAL A 453 12.26 16.81 -24.66
CA VAL A 453 12.50 17.99 -25.49
C VAL A 453 11.14 18.54 -25.91
N ILE A 454 10.90 19.82 -25.68
CA ILE A 454 9.65 20.51 -26.06
C ILE A 454 9.99 21.55 -27.13
N GLY A 455 9.26 21.52 -28.25
CA GLY A 455 9.52 22.38 -29.41
C GLY A 455 8.72 23.68 -29.45
N GLU A 456 7.59 23.77 -28.73
CA GLU A 456 6.74 24.97 -28.65
C GLU A 456 6.01 25.03 -27.30
N LYS A 457 5.37 26.17 -26.98
CA LYS A 457 4.58 26.30 -25.76
C LYS A 457 3.50 25.21 -25.64
N SER A 458 3.59 24.43 -24.57
CA SER A 458 2.81 23.22 -24.36
C SER A 458 2.41 23.05 -22.90
N SER A 459 1.24 22.46 -22.67
CA SER A 459 0.84 21.92 -21.38
C SER A 459 1.31 20.48 -21.26
N ILE A 460 1.80 20.12 -20.09
CA ILE A 460 2.41 18.82 -19.80
C ILE A 460 1.84 18.21 -18.52
N ARG A 461 1.81 16.88 -18.44
CA ARG A 461 1.50 16.12 -17.23
C ARG A 461 2.08 14.71 -17.29
N LEU A 462 2.20 14.05 -16.15
CA LEU A 462 2.45 12.62 -16.09
C LEU A 462 1.22 11.89 -15.58
N VAL A 463 0.94 10.73 -16.17
CA VAL A 463 -0.19 9.89 -15.81
C VAL A 463 0.29 8.47 -15.59
N SER A 464 -0.05 7.86 -14.47
CA SER A 464 0.23 6.44 -14.28
C SER A 464 -0.82 5.57 -14.95
N GLU A 465 -0.46 4.34 -15.29
CA GLU A 465 -1.44 3.32 -15.62
C GLU A 465 -2.29 3.01 -14.39
N GLY A 466 -3.60 2.89 -14.60
CA GLY A 466 -4.54 2.39 -13.62
C GLY A 466 -4.56 0.86 -13.65
N SER A 467 -4.95 0.25 -12.54
CA SER A 467 -5.24 -1.17 -12.44
C SER A 467 -6.52 -1.37 -11.65
N TRP A 468 -6.98 -2.62 -11.54
CA TRP A 468 -8.08 -2.94 -10.65
C TRP A 468 -7.73 -2.69 -9.17
N GLU A 469 -6.45 -2.64 -8.80
CA GLU A 469 -5.99 -2.32 -7.45
C GLU A 469 -5.84 -0.81 -7.22
N ARG A 470 -5.60 -0.02 -8.27
CA ARG A 470 -5.22 1.40 -8.16
C ARG A 470 -5.81 2.27 -9.28
N ASP A 471 -6.42 3.38 -8.91
CA ASP A 471 -6.78 4.43 -9.87
C ASP A 471 -5.53 5.03 -10.54
N GLU A 472 -5.71 5.58 -11.74
CA GLU A 472 -4.68 6.39 -12.40
C GLU A 472 -4.29 7.60 -11.54
N GLY A 473 -3.00 7.76 -11.28
CA GLY A 473 -2.44 8.98 -10.70
C GLY A 473 -2.14 9.99 -11.79
N LYS A 474 -2.62 11.22 -11.65
CA LYS A 474 -2.38 12.32 -12.59
C LYS A 474 -1.70 13.48 -11.87
N THR A 475 -0.56 13.94 -12.39
CA THR A 475 0.06 15.15 -11.85
C THR A 475 -0.77 16.37 -12.22
N ALA A 476 -0.59 17.48 -11.49
CA ALA A 476 -1.07 18.78 -11.93
C ALA A 476 -0.51 19.11 -13.33
N GLU A 477 -1.31 19.81 -14.13
CA GLU A 477 -0.88 20.30 -15.43
C GLU A 477 0.11 21.45 -15.24
N LYS A 478 1.21 21.41 -15.99
CA LYS A 478 2.23 22.47 -16.02
C LYS A 478 2.34 22.98 -17.44
N THR A 479 2.33 24.30 -17.62
CA THR A 479 2.58 24.92 -18.93
C THR A 479 4.04 25.33 -19.00
N ILE A 480 4.74 24.83 -20.02
CA ILE A 480 6.13 25.19 -20.30
C ILE A 480 6.16 26.01 -21.59
N SER A 481 6.78 27.17 -21.53
CA SER A 481 7.07 27.98 -22.72
C SER A 481 8.48 27.66 -23.24
N VAL A 482 8.66 27.69 -24.55
CA VAL A 482 9.96 27.41 -25.17
C VAL A 482 10.57 28.70 -25.66
N VAL A 483 11.69 29.13 -25.06
CA VAL A 483 12.43 30.33 -25.45
C VAL A 483 13.15 30.03 -26.77
N PRO A 484 12.83 30.75 -27.86
CA PRO A 484 13.49 30.53 -29.14
C PRO A 484 14.99 30.75 -29.07
N LYS A 485 15.74 30.02 -29.88
CA LYS A 485 17.19 30.15 -30.00
C LYS A 485 17.52 30.91 -31.28
N ILE A 486 18.24 32.04 -31.14
CA ILE A 486 18.75 32.82 -32.27
C ILE A 486 20.24 32.51 -32.41
N VAL A 487 20.64 31.96 -33.55
CA VAL A 487 22.03 31.68 -33.88
C VAL A 487 22.49 32.69 -34.92
N LEU A 488 23.56 33.41 -34.61
CA LEU A 488 24.11 34.46 -35.45
C LEU A 488 25.63 34.28 -35.59
N PRO A 489 26.11 33.65 -36.69
CA PRO A 489 27.54 33.54 -36.93
C PRO A 489 28.09 34.88 -37.43
N LEU A 490 28.70 35.66 -36.53
CA LEU A 490 29.40 36.88 -36.92
C LEU A 490 30.89 36.59 -37.21
N PRO A 491 31.48 37.26 -38.21
CA PRO A 491 32.93 37.24 -38.42
C PRO A 491 33.65 37.89 -37.22
N THR A 492 34.82 37.37 -36.86
CA THR A 492 35.63 37.90 -35.74
C THR A 492 36.21 39.29 -36.03
N SER A 493 36.40 39.64 -37.31
CA SER A 493 36.82 40.97 -37.72
C SER A 493 36.25 41.38 -39.07
N VAL A 494 36.01 42.68 -39.25
CA VAL A 494 35.53 43.26 -40.51
C VAL A 494 36.25 44.58 -40.80
N LYS A 495 36.32 44.98 -42.08
CA LYS A 495 36.90 46.26 -42.51
C LYS A 495 35.91 47.42 -42.32
N VAL A 496 36.37 48.54 -41.78
CA VAL A 496 35.60 49.78 -41.64
C VAL A 496 35.06 50.27 -43.00
N GLY A 497 33.82 50.76 -43.01
CA GLY A 497 33.17 51.32 -44.20
C GLY A 497 32.72 50.31 -45.27
N ALA A 498 33.01 49.01 -45.10
CA ALA A 498 32.50 47.96 -45.98
C ALA A 498 31.19 47.38 -45.47
N THR A 499 30.31 46.98 -46.39
CA THR A 499 29.02 46.34 -46.07
C THR A 499 29.18 44.82 -46.06
N TYR A 500 28.77 44.18 -44.98
CA TYR A 500 28.81 42.72 -44.82
C TYR A 500 27.42 42.14 -44.63
N PRO A 501 26.97 41.20 -45.49
CA PRO A 501 25.74 40.46 -45.25
C PRO A 501 25.95 39.45 -44.12
N ILE A 502 25.15 39.57 -43.07
CA ILE A 502 25.13 38.64 -41.94
C ILE A 502 23.88 37.78 -42.04
N THR A 503 24.07 36.48 -42.18
CA THR A 503 22.97 35.50 -42.22
C THR A 503 22.93 34.72 -40.91
N GLY A 504 21.79 34.77 -40.23
CA GLY A 504 21.52 34.01 -39.01
C GLY A 504 20.29 33.12 -39.14
N GLN A 505 20.01 32.38 -38.07
CA GLN A 505 18.96 31.37 -38.04
C GLN A 505 18.19 31.42 -36.72
N LEU A 506 16.86 31.47 -36.81
CA LEU A 506 15.93 31.33 -35.69
C LEU A 506 15.48 29.87 -35.55
N PHE A 507 15.38 29.40 -34.30
CA PHE A 507 14.80 28.11 -33.94
C PHE A 507 13.73 28.27 -32.84
N PRO A 508 12.53 27.66 -32.97
CA PRO A 508 12.07 26.85 -34.11
C PRO A 508 12.01 27.66 -35.41
N ARG A 509 12.11 26.98 -36.56
CA ARG A 509 12.09 27.63 -37.88
C ARG A 509 10.68 28.15 -38.16
N VAL A 510 10.52 29.47 -38.16
CA VAL A 510 9.23 30.14 -38.34
C VAL A 510 9.43 31.40 -39.19
N ALA A 511 8.56 31.59 -40.18
CA ALA A 511 8.52 32.80 -41.01
C ALA A 511 7.85 33.98 -40.31
N GLY A 512 8.17 35.19 -40.79
CA GLY A 512 7.44 36.40 -40.41
C GLY A 512 7.78 36.91 -39.02
N VAL A 513 8.79 36.35 -38.34
CA VAL A 513 9.23 36.82 -37.03
C VAL A 513 10.14 38.02 -37.21
N LYS A 514 9.76 39.16 -36.63
CA LYS A 514 10.57 40.38 -36.65
C LYS A 514 11.63 40.33 -35.54
N LEU A 515 12.89 40.47 -35.93
CA LEU A 515 14.05 40.53 -35.05
C LEU A 515 14.64 41.95 -35.09
N SER A 516 14.81 42.57 -33.94
CA SER A 516 15.47 43.87 -33.79
C SER A 516 16.97 43.66 -33.62
N VAL A 517 17.77 44.28 -34.48
CA VAL A 517 19.23 44.29 -34.38
C VAL A 517 19.64 45.45 -33.50
N VAL A 518 20.38 45.16 -32.44
CA VAL A 518 20.96 46.13 -31.51
C VAL A 518 22.46 46.16 -31.74
N GLN A 519 23.00 47.34 -32.00
CA GLN A 519 24.43 47.61 -32.14
C GLN A 519 24.88 48.53 -31.00
N ASP A 520 25.89 48.11 -30.24
CA ASP A 520 26.45 48.89 -29.11
C ASP A 520 25.39 49.35 -28.11
N GLY A 521 24.43 48.47 -27.82
CA GLY A 521 23.30 48.72 -26.92
C GLY A 521 22.18 49.61 -27.51
N LYS A 522 22.31 50.07 -28.75
CA LYS A 522 21.31 50.93 -29.41
C LYS A 522 20.58 50.19 -30.54
N PRO A 523 19.27 50.42 -30.74
CA PRO A 523 18.56 49.88 -31.90
C PRO A 523 19.20 50.36 -33.21
N ALA A 524 19.52 49.43 -34.11
CA ALA A 524 20.16 49.72 -35.39
C ALA A 524 19.21 49.49 -36.58
N THR A 525 18.68 48.26 -36.70
CA THR A 525 17.76 47.89 -37.79
C THR A 525 16.84 46.76 -37.34
N SER A 526 15.95 46.28 -38.22
CA SER A 526 15.16 45.08 -37.99
C SER A 526 15.12 44.20 -39.23
N VAL A 527 15.08 42.90 -39.02
CA VAL A 527 14.99 41.88 -40.07
C VAL A 527 13.83 40.93 -39.79
N THR A 528 13.24 40.36 -40.83
CA THR A 528 12.15 39.37 -40.71
C THR A 528 12.63 38.02 -41.21
N THR A 529 12.26 36.96 -40.49
CA THR A 529 12.62 35.59 -40.87
C THR A 529 11.84 35.08 -42.08
N ASP A 530 12.48 34.27 -42.90
CA ASP A 530 11.87 33.54 -44.02
C ASP A 530 11.20 32.22 -43.58
N ASN A 531 10.68 31.45 -44.54
CA ASN A 531 10.05 30.13 -44.31
C ASN A 531 10.94 29.10 -43.62
N ASN A 532 12.25 29.27 -43.71
CA ASN A 532 13.21 28.42 -43.04
C ASN A 532 13.66 28.98 -41.70
N GLY A 533 13.11 30.11 -41.23
CA GLY A 533 13.58 30.81 -40.04
C GLY A 533 14.91 31.53 -40.24
N SER A 534 15.43 31.58 -41.48
CA SER A 534 16.66 32.27 -41.83
C SER A 534 16.40 33.76 -41.97
N PHE A 535 17.41 34.57 -41.72
CA PHE A 535 17.33 36.02 -41.87
C PHE A 535 18.69 36.57 -42.27
N THR A 536 18.69 37.63 -43.07
CA THR A 536 19.91 38.32 -43.49
C THR A 536 19.76 39.82 -43.31
N PHE A 537 20.73 40.45 -42.67
CA PHE A 537 20.83 41.91 -42.59
C PHE A 537 22.26 42.35 -42.89
N ASN A 538 22.43 43.60 -43.26
CA ASN A 538 23.74 44.16 -43.58
C ASN A 538 24.29 44.94 -42.38
N ILE A 539 25.56 44.72 -42.04
CA ILE A 539 26.33 45.60 -41.15
C ILE A 539 27.28 46.48 -41.96
N ALA A 540 27.41 47.74 -41.57
CA ALA A 540 28.33 48.71 -42.19
C ALA A 540 28.94 49.59 -41.09
N PRO A 541 29.94 49.08 -40.34
CA PRO A 541 30.51 49.81 -39.22
C PRO A 541 31.29 51.04 -39.71
N ALA A 542 30.97 52.20 -39.13
CA ALA A 542 31.51 53.50 -39.54
C ALA A 542 32.81 53.90 -38.80
N THR A 543 33.12 53.23 -37.69
CA THR A 543 34.28 53.52 -36.84
C THR A 543 35.09 52.26 -36.60
N THR A 544 36.41 52.41 -36.40
CA THR A 544 37.27 51.32 -35.96
C THR A 544 37.06 51.06 -34.46
N GLY A 545 37.37 49.84 -34.02
CA GLY A 545 37.24 49.44 -32.62
C GLY A 545 36.40 48.18 -32.43
N VAL A 546 35.96 47.97 -31.20
CA VAL A 546 35.19 46.78 -30.82
C VAL A 546 33.71 47.15 -30.80
N HIS A 547 32.92 46.50 -31.65
CA HIS A 547 31.48 46.70 -31.75
C HIS A 547 30.72 45.46 -31.29
N THR A 548 29.62 45.66 -30.59
CA THR A 548 28.77 44.58 -30.08
C THR A 548 27.45 44.52 -30.82
N TYR A 549 26.98 43.30 -31.10
CA TYR A 549 25.72 43.04 -31.79
C TYR A 549 24.88 42.03 -31.03
N GLN A 550 23.58 42.29 -30.95
CA GLN A 550 22.60 41.38 -30.37
C GLN A 550 21.32 41.44 -31.18
N LEU A 551 20.63 40.31 -31.34
CA LEU A 551 19.29 40.28 -31.89
C LEU A 551 18.27 40.05 -30.77
N LEU A 552 17.19 40.84 -30.80
CA LEU A 552 16.07 40.75 -29.88
C LEU A 552 14.81 40.34 -30.64
N MET A 553 14.09 39.37 -30.10
CA MET A 553 12.79 38.93 -30.56
C MET A 553 11.74 39.29 -29.50
N ASN A 554 10.68 39.96 -29.92
CA ASN A 554 9.54 40.24 -29.04
C ASN A 554 8.73 38.98 -28.76
N ALA A 555 8.03 38.94 -27.63
CA ALA A 555 7.11 37.86 -27.31
C ALA A 555 5.97 37.78 -28.35
N GLY A 556 5.58 36.55 -28.69
CA GLY A 556 4.46 36.25 -29.57
C GLY A 556 3.48 35.25 -28.94
N PRO A 557 2.45 34.81 -29.68
CA PRO A 557 1.42 33.93 -29.15
C PRO A 557 1.94 32.55 -28.71
N LYS A 558 2.93 32.03 -29.44
CA LYS A 558 3.50 30.69 -29.24
C LYS A 558 4.80 30.66 -28.42
N ASN A 559 5.54 31.77 -28.42
CA ASN A 559 6.89 31.83 -27.87
C ASN A 559 7.09 33.12 -27.06
N PRO A 560 7.80 33.07 -25.91
CA PRO A 560 8.19 34.25 -25.16
C PRO A 560 9.23 35.07 -25.94
N ALA A 561 9.58 36.25 -25.42
CA ALA A 561 10.68 37.02 -25.96
C ALA A 561 12.00 36.23 -25.87
N ALA A 562 12.93 36.49 -26.80
CA ALA A 562 14.24 35.87 -26.81
C ALA A 562 15.31 36.86 -27.25
N SER A 563 16.55 36.59 -26.85
CA SER A 563 17.72 37.31 -27.34
C SER A 563 18.77 36.33 -27.82
N SER A 564 19.58 36.75 -28.79
CA SER A 564 20.82 36.07 -29.08
C SER A 564 21.86 36.35 -27.99
N GLU A 565 22.95 35.57 -27.99
CA GLU A 565 24.18 35.99 -27.32
C GLU A 565 24.64 37.37 -27.86
N ILE A 566 25.41 38.08 -27.04
CA ILE A 566 26.06 39.32 -27.48
C ILE A 566 27.33 38.91 -28.21
N PHE A 567 27.43 39.28 -29.47
CA PHE A 567 28.57 38.99 -30.31
C PHE A 567 29.44 40.23 -30.44
N THR A 568 30.75 40.01 -30.46
CA THR A 568 31.74 41.09 -30.52
C THR A 568 32.52 40.98 -31.82
N ILE A 569 32.59 42.08 -32.57
CA ILE A 569 33.32 42.18 -33.83
C ILE A 569 34.41 43.23 -33.70
N LEU A 570 35.63 42.90 -34.11
CA LEU A 570 36.72 43.86 -34.24
C LEU A 570 36.66 44.53 -35.62
N VAL A 571 36.39 45.83 -35.64
CA VAL A 571 36.37 46.63 -36.87
C VAL A 571 37.74 47.28 -37.06
N ARG A 572 38.38 46.96 -38.20
CA ARG A 572 39.73 47.42 -38.56
C ARG A 572 39.75 48.32 -39.78
#